data_AF-A0A5L8VMY2-F1
#
_entry.id   AF-A0A5L8VMY2-F1
#
_cell.length_a   1.000
_cell.length_b   1.000
_cell.length_c   1.000
_cell.angle_alpha   90.00
_cell.angle_beta   90.00
_cell.angle_gamma   90.00
#
_symmetry.space_group_name_H-M   'P 1'
#
loop_
_entity.id
_entity.type
_entity.pdbx_description
1 polymer ?
#
loop_
_entity_poly.entity_id
_entity_poly.type
_entity_poly.pdbx_seq_one_letter_code
_entity_poly.pdbx_strand_id
1 'polypeptide(L)'
;MPLKWESFKIGELFEIKPTKAYKMTNTTLFETKGDVPVVTNSSLNNGVSAYVGLEPTEKGNMITYSDTTTSEGIFYQPRDFVGYSHIQGLYPLVHKDKWNRYSLLYFVSVFRKASFGKFDYGNKFNRKIAKEMRVLLPVLPTACHTEPLGEVSQVESKRDFSLATQTQNDKNVESSATQDYQIAFDFIESFIKAIQKECIKSVVLWQKREAEAYRACVKED
;
A
#
# COMPACT_ATOMS: atom_id res chain seq x y z
N MET A 1 2.13 -23.05 -10.56
CA MET A 1 2.54 -21.99 -11.52
C MET A 1 3.30 -20.91 -10.76
N PRO A 2 4.26 -20.19 -11.38
CA PRO A 2 5.07 -19.20 -10.68
C PRO A 2 4.27 -17.94 -10.34
N LEU A 3 4.59 -17.32 -9.20
CA LEU A 3 4.11 -16.01 -8.80
C LEU A 3 4.63 -14.94 -9.78
N LYS A 4 3.78 -13.97 -10.14
CA LYS A 4 4.17 -12.83 -10.99
C LYS A 4 4.00 -11.52 -10.22
N TRP A 5 4.62 -10.44 -10.70
CA TRP A 5 4.45 -9.10 -10.14
C TRP A 5 3.90 -8.18 -11.23
N GLU A 6 2.83 -7.47 -10.89
CA GLU A 6 2.17 -6.54 -11.79
C GLU A 6 2.15 -5.13 -11.21
N SER A 7 2.04 -4.13 -12.09
CA SER A 7 2.13 -2.72 -11.76
C SER A 7 0.73 -2.11 -11.60
N PHE A 8 0.40 -1.69 -10.38
CA PHE A 8 -0.90 -1.13 -10.03
C PHE A 8 -0.81 0.35 -9.74
N LYS A 9 -1.75 1.13 -10.26
CA LYS A 9 -1.89 2.54 -9.90
C LYS A 9 -2.53 2.64 -8.52
N ILE A 10 -1.97 3.45 -7.62
CA ILE A 10 -2.47 3.54 -6.24
C ILE A 10 -3.91 4.04 -6.21
N GLY A 11 -4.27 4.99 -7.08
CA GLY A 11 -5.63 5.52 -7.18
C GLY A 11 -6.69 4.52 -7.67
N GLU A 12 -6.29 3.38 -8.25
CA GLU A 12 -7.20 2.29 -8.61
C GLU A 12 -7.46 1.37 -7.41
N LEU A 13 -6.50 1.29 -6.47
CA LEU A 13 -6.60 0.45 -5.28
C LEU A 13 -7.25 1.18 -4.09
N PHE A 14 -6.97 2.48 -3.93
CA PHE A 14 -7.38 3.27 -2.78
C PHE A 14 -7.92 4.65 -3.17
N GLU A 15 -8.99 5.07 -2.49
CA GLU A 15 -9.39 6.46 -2.43
C GLU A 15 -8.44 7.18 -1.48
N ILE A 16 -7.80 8.26 -1.95
CA ILE A 16 -6.96 9.12 -1.12
C ILE A 16 -7.69 10.41 -0.79
N LYS A 17 -7.94 10.64 0.51
CA LYS A 17 -8.59 11.85 1.04
C LYS A 17 -8.10 12.21 2.44
N PRO A 18 -8.27 13.48 2.86
CA PRO A 18 -8.00 13.92 4.22
C PRO A 18 -8.72 13.07 5.26
N THR A 19 -8.01 12.77 6.35
CA THR A 19 -8.63 12.20 7.55
C THR A 19 -9.51 13.24 8.26
N LYS A 20 -10.46 12.75 9.05
CA LYS A 20 -11.36 13.59 9.84
C LYS A 20 -10.62 14.20 11.03
N ALA A 21 -10.92 15.47 11.30
CA ALA A 21 -10.30 16.25 12.36
C ALA A 21 -11.35 16.84 13.29
N TYR A 22 -11.02 17.00 14.57
CA TYR A 22 -11.83 17.73 15.54
C TYR A 22 -11.85 19.26 15.31
N LYS A 23 -10.99 19.79 14.42
CA LYS A 23 -10.86 21.22 14.10
C LYS A 23 -10.57 22.12 15.32
N MET A 24 -9.83 21.59 16.28
CA MET A 24 -9.32 22.32 17.45
C MET A 24 -7.80 22.47 17.36
N THR A 25 -7.25 23.37 18.17
CA THR A 25 -5.79 23.55 18.28
C THR A 25 -5.16 22.36 19.01
N ASN A 26 -3.86 22.12 18.75
CA ASN A 26 -3.13 21.04 19.44
C ASN A 26 -3.10 21.25 20.95
N THR A 27 -3.06 22.51 21.41
CA THR A 27 -3.10 22.83 22.84
C THR A 27 -4.35 22.26 23.50
N THR A 28 -5.53 22.58 22.97
CA THR A 28 -6.80 22.07 23.52
C THR A 28 -6.96 20.57 23.33
N LEU A 29 -6.51 20.04 22.19
CA LEU A 29 -6.62 18.60 21.91
C LEU A 29 -5.80 17.78 22.92
N PHE A 30 -4.56 18.22 23.21
CA PHE A 30 -3.60 17.50 24.06
C PHE A 30 -3.82 17.70 25.56
N GLU A 31 -4.73 18.59 25.96
CA GLU A 31 -5.13 18.74 27.37
C GLU A 31 -5.86 17.49 27.90
N THR A 32 -6.57 16.79 27.01
CA THR A 32 -7.25 15.55 27.38
C THR A 32 -6.25 14.39 27.50
N LYS A 33 -6.32 13.65 28.61
CA LYS A 33 -5.46 12.48 28.84
C LYS A 33 -6.22 11.21 28.47
N GLY A 34 -5.59 10.34 27.68
CA GLY A 34 -6.13 9.05 27.29
C GLY A 34 -5.12 8.23 26.51
N ASP A 35 -5.61 7.23 25.78
CA ASP A 35 -4.80 6.24 25.05
C ASP A 35 -5.06 6.24 23.53
N VAL A 36 -5.91 7.14 23.03
CA VAL A 36 -6.18 7.28 21.59
C VAL A 36 -5.06 8.09 20.94
N PRO A 37 -4.29 7.51 19.99
CA PRO A 37 -3.19 8.19 19.35
C PRO A 37 -3.67 9.34 18.46
N VAL A 38 -2.88 10.42 18.43
CA VAL A 38 -3.07 11.54 17.51
C VAL A 38 -2.02 11.50 16.41
N VAL A 39 -2.45 11.27 15.18
CA VAL A 39 -1.58 11.18 14.00
C VAL A 39 -1.44 12.55 13.34
N THR A 40 -0.21 13.05 13.25
CA THR A 40 0.15 14.34 12.68
C THR A 40 1.14 14.17 11.52
N ASN A 41 1.78 15.26 11.08
CA ASN A 41 2.79 15.25 10.02
C ASN A 41 4.19 14.82 10.50
N SER A 42 4.33 14.20 11.67
CA SER A 42 5.62 13.68 12.11
C SER A 42 6.08 12.52 11.21
N SER A 43 7.35 12.52 10.80
CA SER A 43 8.00 11.36 10.18
C SER A 43 8.57 10.37 11.22
N LEU A 44 8.36 10.64 12.50
CA LEU A 44 8.80 9.81 13.61
C LEU A 44 7.61 9.10 14.25
N ASN A 45 7.88 8.02 14.99
CA ASN A 45 6.90 7.34 15.84
C ASN A 45 5.56 7.01 15.14
N ASN A 46 5.62 6.53 13.89
CA ASN A 46 4.43 6.19 13.10
C ASN A 46 3.46 7.37 12.88
N GLY A 47 3.98 8.61 12.92
CA GLY A 47 3.18 9.83 12.83
C GLY A 47 2.49 10.24 14.12
N VAL A 48 2.64 9.49 15.21
CA VAL A 48 1.95 9.77 16.49
C VAL A 48 2.70 10.81 17.29
N SER A 49 2.03 11.93 17.60
CA SER A 49 2.60 13.03 18.40
C SER A 49 2.06 13.14 19.83
N ALA A 50 0.89 12.56 20.11
CA ALA A 50 0.26 12.60 21.42
C ALA A 50 -0.75 11.46 21.59
N TYR A 51 -1.27 11.32 22.80
CA TYR A 51 -2.39 10.46 23.14
C TYR A 51 -3.45 11.26 23.89
N VAL A 52 -4.71 11.04 23.55
CA VAL A 52 -5.84 11.88 24.00
C VAL A 52 -7.01 11.03 24.49
N GLY A 53 -7.84 11.63 25.33
CA GLY A 53 -9.05 11.02 25.89
C GLY A 53 -10.31 11.25 25.04
N LEU A 54 -10.14 11.39 23.74
CA LEU A 54 -11.22 11.65 22.78
C LEU A 54 -11.47 10.43 21.93
N GLU A 55 -12.71 10.30 21.44
CA GLU A 55 -13.05 9.24 20.49
C GLU A 55 -12.19 9.33 19.21
N PRO A 56 -11.82 8.20 18.62
CA PRO A 56 -11.08 8.21 17.38
C PRO A 56 -11.92 8.78 16.24
N THR A 57 -11.29 9.59 15.39
CA THR A 57 -11.95 10.13 14.19
C THR A 57 -11.84 9.20 12.98
N GLU A 58 -10.85 8.30 13.00
CA GLU A 58 -10.58 7.31 11.98
C GLU A 58 -10.43 5.91 12.58
N LYS A 59 -10.79 4.90 11.81
CA LYS A 59 -10.52 3.51 12.16
C LYS A 59 -9.09 3.14 11.81
N GLY A 60 -8.49 2.29 12.65
CA GLY A 60 -7.17 1.72 12.40
C GLY A 60 -7.19 0.76 11.21
N ASN A 61 -6.11 0.00 11.07
CA ASN A 61 -5.87 -0.88 9.93
C ASN A 61 -5.95 -0.13 8.58
N MET A 62 -5.30 1.03 8.52
CA MET A 62 -5.22 1.84 7.30
C MET A 62 -3.84 2.46 7.11
N ILE A 63 -3.57 3.00 5.93
CA ILE A 63 -2.34 3.72 5.65
C ILE A 63 -2.60 5.21 5.68
N THR A 64 -1.72 5.95 6.32
CA THR A 64 -1.72 7.41 6.36
C THR A 64 -0.42 7.96 5.80
N TYR A 65 -0.47 9.15 5.19
CA TYR A 65 0.72 9.91 4.91
C TYR A 65 0.47 11.42 5.03
N SER A 66 1.55 12.19 5.23
CA SER A 66 1.47 13.65 5.18
C SER A 66 1.88 14.18 3.80
N ASP A 67 1.13 15.16 3.29
CA ASP A 67 1.44 15.87 2.04
C ASP A 67 2.50 16.98 2.21
N THR A 68 2.96 17.19 3.44
CA THR A 68 3.97 18.21 3.80
C THR A 68 5.37 17.63 4.05
N THR A 69 5.51 16.30 4.04
CA THR A 69 6.76 15.60 4.39
C THR A 69 7.30 14.77 3.23
N THR A 70 8.47 14.18 3.46
CA THR A 70 9.06 13.17 2.59
C THR A 70 8.30 11.84 2.64
N SER A 71 8.74 10.88 1.83
CA SER A 71 8.27 9.48 1.85
C SER A 71 8.42 8.77 3.20
N GLU A 72 9.14 9.34 4.16
CA GLU A 72 9.28 8.80 5.51
C GLU A 72 8.01 8.92 6.34
N GLY A 73 7.11 9.84 5.96
CA GLY A 73 5.81 10.04 6.60
C GLY A 73 4.71 9.07 6.17
N ILE A 74 5.02 8.00 5.42
CA ILE A 74 4.04 6.99 4.99
C ILE A 74 4.00 5.86 6.04
N PHE A 75 2.87 5.72 6.72
CA PHE A 75 2.71 4.85 7.88
C PHE A 75 1.47 3.96 7.81
N TYR A 76 1.57 2.78 8.42
CA TYR A 76 0.43 1.93 8.72
C TYR A 76 -0.07 2.25 10.13
N GLN A 77 -1.35 2.58 10.30
CA GLN A 77 -1.95 2.85 11.60
C GLN A 77 -2.61 1.58 12.16
N PRO A 78 -2.06 0.94 13.20
CA PRO A 78 -2.58 -0.32 13.73
C PRO A 78 -3.81 -0.13 14.63
N ARG A 79 -4.04 1.07 15.16
CA ARG A 79 -5.11 1.39 16.11
C ARG A 79 -5.97 2.51 15.55
N ASP A 80 -7.21 2.58 16.02
CA ASP A 80 -8.08 3.74 15.81
C ASP A 80 -7.38 5.00 16.34
N PHE A 81 -7.57 6.14 15.67
CA PHE A 81 -6.78 7.34 15.93
C PHE A 81 -7.55 8.63 15.66
N VAL A 82 -7.01 9.75 16.15
CA VAL A 82 -7.45 11.10 15.79
C VAL A 82 -6.56 11.63 14.67
N GLY A 83 -7.19 11.97 13.54
CA GLY A 83 -6.54 12.53 12.36
C GLY A 83 -6.64 14.05 12.23
N TYR A 84 -6.07 14.57 11.13
CA TYR A 84 -6.16 15.97 10.72
C TYR A 84 -6.42 16.09 9.21
N SER A 85 -6.89 17.27 8.79
CA SER A 85 -7.16 17.58 7.38
C SER A 85 -5.91 17.58 6.48
N HIS A 86 -4.72 17.76 7.06
CA HIS A 86 -3.43 17.68 6.35
C HIS A 86 -2.85 16.26 6.32
N ILE A 87 -3.50 15.30 6.98
CA ILE A 87 -3.13 13.87 6.93
C ILE A 87 -4.04 13.18 5.95
N GLN A 88 -3.43 12.46 5.01
CA GLN A 88 -4.12 11.77 3.94
C GLN A 88 -4.27 10.30 4.30
N GLY A 89 -5.50 9.80 4.29
CA GLY A 89 -5.81 8.39 4.46
C GLY A 89 -5.99 7.67 3.12
N LEU A 90 -5.54 6.41 3.06
CA LEU A 90 -5.81 5.49 1.95
C LEU A 90 -6.98 4.58 2.34
N TYR A 91 -8.10 4.73 1.65
CA TYR A 91 -9.33 3.96 1.88
C TYR A 91 -9.53 2.95 0.76
N PRO A 92 -9.55 1.62 1.03
CA PRO A 92 -9.65 0.61 -0.02
C PRO A 92 -10.88 0.77 -0.92
N LEU A 93 -10.66 0.81 -2.24
CA LEU A 93 -11.73 0.79 -3.25
C LEU A 93 -12.08 -0.65 -3.64
N VAL A 94 -11.06 -1.49 -3.79
CA VAL A 94 -11.16 -2.90 -4.18
C VAL A 94 -10.62 -3.82 -3.09
N HIS A 95 -11.09 -5.07 -3.07
CA HIS A 95 -10.65 -6.11 -2.11
C HIS A 95 -10.72 -5.67 -0.64
N LYS A 96 -11.76 -4.91 -0.26
CA LYS A 96 -11.89 -4.26 1.06
C LYS A 96 -11.64 -5.24 2.22
N ASP A 97 -12.16 -6.45 2.12
CA ASP A 97 -12.05 -7.48 3.18
C ASP A 97 -10.70 -8.21 3.21
N LYS A 98 -9.82 -8.00 2.21
CA LYS A 98 -8.51 -8.65 2.12
C LYS A 98 -7.36 -7.78 2.64
N TRP A 99 -7.58 -6.47 2.78
CA TRP A 99 -6.56 -5.54 3.27
C TRP A 99 -6.40 -5.64 4.80
N ASN A 100 -5.61 -6.61 5.23
CA ASN A 100 -5.21 -6.78 6.63
C ASN A 100 -3.86 -6.10 6.95
N ARG A 101 -3.48 -6.11 8.23
CA ARG A 101 -2.20 -5.61 8.75
C ARG A 101 -0.99 -5.99 7.87
N TYR A 102 -0.89 -7.25 7.48
CA TYR A 102 0.28 -7.74 6.75
C TYR A 102 0.31 -7.20 5.32
N SER A 103 -0.83 -7.24 4.63
CA SER A 103 -0.95 -6.69 3.28
C SER A 103 -0.69 -5.18 3.23
N LEU A 104 -1.15 -4.43 4.24
CA LEU A 104 -0.93 -2.99 4.34
C LEU A 104 0.53 -2.66 4.72
N LEU A 105 1.18 -3.44 5.58
CA LEU A 105 2.62 -3.28 5.86
C LEU A 105 3.48 -3.52 4.62
N TYR A 106 3.14 -4.55 3.83
CA TYR A 106 3.77 -4.77 2.54
C TYR A 106 3.53 -3.58 1.61
N PHE A 107 2.28 -3.10 1.55
CA PHE A 107 1.92 -1.95 0.72
C PHE A 107 2.70 -0.69 1.09
N VAL A 108 2.82 -0.37 2.39
CA VAL A 108 3.67 0.73 2.88
C VAL A 108 5.10 0.58 2.36
N SER A 109 5.65 -0.62 2.36
CA SER A 109 7.02 -0.87 1.89
C SER A 109 7.20 -0.57 0.41
N VAL A 110 6.30 -1.07 -0.45
CA VAL A 110 6.37 -0.79 -1.90
C VAL A 110 6.01 0.65 -2.23
N PHE A 111 5.12 1.27 -1.44
CA PHE A 111 4.75 2.67 -1.62
C PHE A 111 5.93 3.59 -1.27
N ARG A 112 6.58 3.38 -0.12
CA ARG A 112 7.79 4.12 0.25
C ARG A 112 8.90 3.94 -0.78
N LYS A 113 9.10 2.72 -1.29
CA LYS A 113 10.05 2.46 -2.38
C LYS A 113 9.70 3.27 -3.65
N ALA A 114 8.43 3.31 -4.04
CA ALA A 114 8.00 4.08 -5.20
C ALA A 114 8.15 5.60 -5.02
N SER A 115 8.06 6.09 -3.77
CA SER A 115 8.17 7.51 -3.39
C SER A 115 9.59 7.97 -3.03
N PHE A 116 10.52 7.04 -2.84
CA PHE A 116 11.85 7.33 -2.34
C PHE A 116 12.62 8.30 -3.23
N GLY A 117 13.19 9.35 -2.64
CA GLY A 117 14.00 10.36 -3.34
C GLY A 117 13.24 11.29 -4.30
N LYS A 118 11.90 11.23 -4.34
CA LYS A 118 11.08 12.02 -5.28
C LYS A 118 10.45 13.28 -4.68
N PHE A 119 10.40 13.39 -3.35
CA PHE A 119 9.65 14.42 -2.65
C PHE A 119 10.42 14.98 -1.46
N ASP A 120 10.31 16.29 -1.29
CA ASP A 120 10.89 17.07 -0.21
C ASP A 120 9.96 18.27 0.11
N TYR A 121 10.42 19.21 0.92
CA TYR A 121 9.61 20.37 1.31
C TYR A 121 9.25 21.30 0.13
N GLY A 122 10.11 21.40 -0.89
CA GLY A 122 9.86 22.13 -2.13
C GLY A 122 9.02 21.34 -3.14
N ASN A 123 9.20 20.02 -3.18
CA ASN A 123 8.49 19.07 -4.04
C ASN A 123 7.43 18.30 -3.24
N LYS A 124 6.28 18.94 -3.01
CA LYS A 124 5.23 18.40 -2.15
C LYS A 124 4.63 17.09 -2.67
N PHE A 125 4.54 16.12 -1.77
CA PHE A 125 3.91 14.83 -2.04
C PHE A 125 2.38 14.92 -1.99
N ASN A 126 1.78 15.54 -3.00
CA ASN A 126 0.35 15.80 -3.00
C ASN A 126 -0.49 14.58 -3.41
N ARG A 127 -1.80 14.63 -3.09
CA ARG A 127 -2.77 13.56 -3.40
C ARG A 127 -2.87 13.20 -4.88
N LYS A 128 -2.74 14.17 -5.80
CA LYS A 128 -2.83 13.88 -7.24
C LYS A 128 -1.67 13.01 -7.66
N ILE A 129 -0.45 13.37 -7.24
CA ILE A 129 0.75 12.57 -7.51
C ILE A 129 0.61 11.18 -6.88
N ALA A 130 0.26 11.10 -5.59
CA ALA A 130 0.10 9.82 -4.90
C ALA A 130 -0.87 8.87 -5.61
N LYS A 131 -2.00 9.38 -6.14
CA LYS A 131 -2.96 8.58 -6.91
C LYS A 131 -2.39 8.06 -8.23
N GLU A 132 -1.50 8.81 -8.87
CA GLU A 132 -0.89 8.44 -10.16
C GLU A 132 0.31 7.50 -10.03
N MET A 133 0.87 7.38 -8.83
CA MET A 133 2.00 6.49 -8.60
C MET A 133 1.64 5.03 -8.82
N ARG A 134 2.64 4.26 -9.25
CA ARG A 134 2.53 2.81 -9.47
C ARG A 134 3.33 2.04 -8.45
N VAL A 135 2.77 0.93 -7.98
CA VAL A 135 3.40 -0.02 -7.05
C VAL A 135 3.35 -1.42 -7.63
N LEU A 136 4.37 -2.23 -7.33
CA LEU A 136 4.44 -3.62 -7.76
C LEU A 136 3.84 -4.53 -6.69
N LEU A 137 2.78 -5.25 -7.06
CA LEU A 137 2.13 -6.23 -6.19
C LEU A 137 2.22 -7.63 -6.80
N PRO A 138 2.41 -8.67 -5.97
CA PRO A 138 2.40 -10.03 -6.45
C PRO A 138 0.98 -10.45 -6.84
N VAL A 139 0.85 -11.16 -7.96
CA VAL A 139 -0.42 -11.67 -8.48
C VAL A 139 -0.34 -13.17 -8.73
N LEU A 140 -1.47 -13.83 -8.55
CA LEU A 140 -1.68 -15.19 -9.01
C LEU A 140 -1.94 -15.17 -10.52
N PRO A 141 -1.38 -16.13 -11.27
CA PRO A 141 -1.73 -16.28 -12.68
C PRO A 141 -3.21 -16.62 -12.81
N THR A 142 -3.95 -15.85 -13.60
CA THR A 142 -5.32 -16.18 -14.01
C THR A 142 -5.26 -17.47 -14.82
N ALA A 143 -6.07 -18.46 -14.47
CA ALA A 143 -6.24 -19.63 -15.34
C ALA A 143 -6.80 -19.12 -16.67
N CYS A 144 -5.99 -19.16 -17.73
CA CYS A 144 -6.44 -18.75 -19.06
C CYS A 144 -7.54 -19.71 -19.50
N HIS A 145 -8.67 -19.16 -19.94
CA HIS A 145 -9.74 -19.90 -20.59
C HIS A 145 -9.15 -20.87 -21.63
N THR A 146 -9.29 -22.17 -21.42
CA THR A 146 -9.10 -23.13 -22.50
C THR A 146 -10.35 -23.09 -23.35
N GLU A 147 -10.34 -22.28 -24.41
CA GLU A 147 -11.24 -22.52 -25.55
C GLU A 147 -10.95 -23.94 -26.05
N PRO A 148 -11.95 -24.84 -26.18
CA PRO A 148 -11.74 -26.10 -26.87
C PRO A 148 -11.40 -25.78 -28.33
N LEU A 149 -10.34 -26.40 -28.85
CA LEU A 149 -9.99 -26.38 -30.27
C LEU A 149 -11.16 -26.98 -31.07
N GLY A 150 -12.05 -26.10 -31.55
CA GLY A 150 -13.06 -26.44 -32.54
C GLY A 150 -12.39 -26.75 -33.87
N GLU A 151 -12.81 -27.86 -34.47
CA GLU A 151 -12.32 -28.39 -35.74
C GLU A 151 -12.22 -27.34 -36.87
N VAL A 152 -11.10 -27.39 -37.59
CA VAL A 152 -10.88 -26.64 -38.81
C VAL A 152 -11.67 -27.31 -39.94
N SER A 153 -12.84 -26.79 -40.28
CA SER A 153 -13.51 -27.11 -41.55
C SER A 153 -13.04 -26.14 -42.63
N GLN A 154 -12.27 -26.66 -43.59
CA GLN A 154 -11.90 -26.00 -44.85
C GLN A 154 -13.15 -25.66 -45.68
N VAL A 155 -13.35 -24.39 -46.04
CA VAL A 155 -13.98 -24.02 -47.31
C VAL A 155 -13.40 -22.69 -47.80
N GLU A 156 -12.64 -22.74 -48.88
CA GLU A 156 -12.31 -21.58 -49.72
C GLU A 156 -13.53 -21.22 -50.59
N SER A 157 -13.84 -19.93 -50.74
CA SER A 157 -14.31 -19.41 -52.04
C SER A 157 -14.20 -17.89 -52.15
N LYS A 158 -13.55 -17.48 -53.25
CA LYS A 158 -13.33 -16.13 -53.80
C LYS A 158 -14.60 -15.31 -53.99
N ARG A 159 -14.48 -13.97 -53.92
CA ARG A 159 -15.17 -13.00 -54.80
C ARG A 159 -14.55 -11.59 -54.70
N ASP A 160 -14.28 -11.01 -55.86
CA ASP A 160 -13.68 -9.69 -56.12
C ASP A 160 -14.70 -8.54 -56.11
N PHE A 161 -14.13 -7.32 -56.00
CA PHE A 161 -14.54 -6.04 -56.64
C PHE A 161 -15.47 -5.04 -55.91
N SER A 162 -14.89 -3.93 -55.42
CA SER A 162 -15.06 -2.55 -55.96
C SER A 162 -14.73 -1.44 -54.93
N LEU A 163 -14.34 -0.29 -55.46
CA LEU A 163 -13.74 0.90 -54.82
C LEU A 163 -14.80 1.97 -54.52
N ALA A 164 -14.81 2.56 -53.31
CA ALA A 164 -15.29 3.94 -53.07
C ALA A 164 -14.91 4.50 -51.67
N THR A 165 -14.07 5.53 -51.68
CA THR A 165 -14.02 6.77 -50.86
C THR A 165 -14.26 6.80 -49.34
N GLN A 166 -13.19 7.23 -48.63
CA GLN A 166 -13.07 8.28 -47.59
C GLN A 166 -14.06 8.29 -46.40
N THR A 167 -13.54 8.16 -45.16
CA THR A 167 -13.20 9.28 -44.26
C THR A 167 -12.88 8.77 -42.84
N GLN A 168 -11.86 9.41 -42.25
CA GLN A 168 -11.32 9.40 -40.89
C GLN A 168 -12.28 9.03 -39.74
N ASN A 169 -11.80 8.18 -38.81
CA ASN A 169 -11.62 8.56 -37.40
C ASN A 169 -11.03 7.38 -36.60
N ASP A 170 -9.70 7.34 -36.51
CA ASP A 170 -8.98 6.54 -35.53
C ASP A 170 -9.20 7.14 -34.14
N LYS A 171 -10.23 6.66 -33.44
CA LYS A 171 -10.22 6.65 -31.98
C LYS A 171 -9.67 5.29 -31.56
N ASN A 172 -8.35 5.26 -31.35
CA ASN A 172 -7.69 4.29 -30.50
C ASN A 172 -8.33 4.40 -29.10
N VAL A 173 -9.43 3.68 -28.92
CA VAL A 173 -9.87 3.23 -27.60
C VAL A 173 -9.05 1.97 -27.35
N GLU A 174 -7.83 2.15 -26.83
CA GLU A 174 -7.22 1.12 -26.02
C GLU A 174 -8.12 0.95 -24.79
N SER A 175 -9.14 0.11 -24.93
CA SER A 175 -9.75 -0.52 -23.78
C SER A 175 -8.64 -1.38 -23.18
N SER A 176 -8.05 -0.91 -22.08
CA SER A 176 -7.16 -1.72 -21.28
C SER A 176 -7.94 -2.96 -20.88
N ALA A 177 -7.67 -4.07 -21.55
CA ALA A 177 -8.24 -5.35 -21.23
C ALA A 177 -8.06 -5.55 -19.71
N THR A 178 -9.18 -5.65 -18.99
CA THR A 178 -9.21 -6.06 -17.60
C THR A 178 -8.77 -7.52 -17.57
N GLN A 179 -7.47 -7.73 -17.67
CA GLN A 179 -6.89 -9.03 -17.44
C GLN A 179 -7.12 -9.29 -15.95
N ASP A 180 -7.92 -10.32 -15.64
CA ASP A 180 -8.40 -10.62 -14.29
C ASP A 180 -7.23 -11.09 -13.41
N TYR A 181 -6.40 -10.18 -12.93
CA TYR A 181 -5.32 -10.50 -12.00
C TYR A 181 -5.87 -10.58 -10.58
N GLN A 182 -5.55 -11.65 -9.86
CA GLN A 182 -5.85 -11.76 -8.44
C GLN A 182 -4.59 -11.44 -7.62
N ILE A 183 -4.59 -10.33 -6.87
CA ILE A 183 -3.51 -10.00 -5.94
C ILE A 183 -3.32 -11.17 -4.96
N ALA A 184 -2.07 -11.62 -4.80
CA ALA A 184 -1.70 -12.78 -4.00
C ALA A 184 -1.60 -12.43 -2.50
N PHE A 185 -2.73 -12.07 -1.88
CA PHE A 185 -2.79 -11.66 -0.46
C PHE A 185 -2.21 -12.70 0.51
N ASP A 186 -2.50 -13.99 0.32
CA ASP A 186 -1.99 -15.06 1.19
C ASP A 186 -0.47 -15.19 1.14
N PHE A 187 0.10 -14.98 -0.05
CA PHE A 187 1.55 -14.92 -0.23
C PHE A 187 2.14 -13.72 0.52
N ILE A 188 1.55 -12.53 0.34
CA ILE A 188 2.01 -11.31 1.01
C ILE A 188 1.99 -11.50 2.54
N GLU A 189 0.91 -12.06 3.07
CA GLU A 189 0.77 -12.32 4.49
C GLU A 189 1.84 -13.29 5.01
N SER A 190 2.01 -14.43 4.33
CA SER A 190 3.03 -15.42 4.67
C SER A 190 4.44 -14.83 4.61
N PHE A 191 4.71 -14.01 3.61
CA PHE A 191 5.99 -13.32 3.41
C PHE A 191 6.30 -12.35 4.56
N ILE A 192 5.37 -11.46 4.91
CA ILE A 192 5.58 -10.51 6.01
C ILE A 192 5.72 -11.24 7.35
N LYS A 193 4.91 -12.28 7.61
CA LYS A 193 5.04 -13.11 8.82
C LYS A 193 6.41 -13.78 8.90
N ALA A 194 6.93 -14.30 7.78
CA ALA A 194 8.25 -14.93 7.74
C ALA A 194 9.36 -13.92 8.06
N ILE A 195 9.32 -12.71 7.50
CA ILE A 195 10.27 -11.63 7.81
C ILE A 195 10.22 -11.27 9.29
N GLN A 196 9.02 -11.06 9.84
CA GLN A 196 8.86 -10.72 11.26
C GLN A 196 9.43 -11.81 12.17
N LYS A 197 9.15 -13.09 11.86
CA LYS A 197 9.69 -14.22 12.60
C LYS A 197 11.22 -14.24 12.55
N GLU A 198 11.81 -13.93 11.40
CA GLU A 198 13.27 -13.92 11.24
C GLU A 198 13.92 -12.77 12.02
N CYS A 199 13.33 -11.57 12.00
CA CYS A 199 13.80 -10.44 12.82
C CYS A 199 13.71 -10.74 14.33
N ILE A 200 12.65 -11.40 14.79
CA ILE A 200 12.51 -11.77 16.21
C ILE A 200 13.61 -12.76 16.61
N LYS A 201 13.87 -13.78 15.78
CA LYS A 201 14.95 -14.75 16.04
C LYS A 201 16.31 -14.07 16.13
N SER A 202 16.62 -13.14 15.22
CA SER A 202 17.92 -12.47 15.21
C SER A 202 18.15 -11.63 16.47
N VAL A 203 17.12 -10.93 16.96
CA VAL A 203 17.17 -10.17 18.23
C VAL A 203 17.38 -11.10 19.42
N VAL A 204 16.64 -12.21 19.51
CA VAL A 204 16.78 -13.18 20.60
C VAL A 204 18.19 -13.80 20.61
N LEU A 205 18.73 -14.14 19.44
CA LEU A 205 20.09 -14.68 19.31
C LEU A 205 21.17 -13.65 19.70
N TRP A 206 20.93 -12.37 19.43
CA TRP A 206 21.84 -11.30 19.86
C TRP A 206 21.85 -11.16 21.39
N GLN A 207 20.67 -11.12 22.03
CA GLN A 207 20.55 -11.03 23.50
C GLN A 207 21.18 -12.24 24.21
N LYS A 208 21.05 -13.45 23.66
CA LYS A 208 21.69 -14.65 24.21
C LYS A 208 23.21 -14.55 24.17
N ARG A 209 23.78 -14.12 23.03
CA ARG A 209 25.23 -13.94 22.87
C ARG A 209 25.78 -12.88 23.82
N GLU A 210 25.06 -11.77 23.98
CA GLU A 210 25.41 -10.73 24.94
C GLU A 210 25.41 -11.26 26.38
N ALA A 211 24.35 -11.97 26.79
CA ALA A 211 24.28 -12.57 28.13
C ALA A 211 25.36 -13.62 28.39
N GLU A 212 25.72 -14.43 27.38
CA GLU A 212 26.83 -15.39 27.46
C GLU A 212 28.18 -14.70 27.64
N ALA A 213 28.44 -13.63 26.89
CA ALA A 213 29.65 -12.83 27.04
C ALA A 213 29.77 -12.23 28.44
N TYR A 214 28.69 -11.66 28.99
CA TYR A 214 28.67 -11.17 30.37
C TYR A 214 28.97 -12.27 31.40
N ARG A 215 28.37 -13.46 31.24
CA ARG A 215 28.62 -14.60 32.13
C ARG A 215 30.06 -15.12 32.05
N ALA A 216 30.73 -14.98 30.91
CA ALA A 216 32.11 -15.38 30.76
C ALA A 216 33.03 -14.46 31.58
N CYS A 217 32.87 -13.13 31.45
CA CYS A 217 33.67 -12.16 32.19
C CYS A 217 33.51 -12.29 33.72
N VAL A 218 32.29 -12.57 34.21
CA VAL A 218 32.01 -12.68 35.65
C VAL A 218 32.57 -13.96 36.28
N LYS A 219 32.94 -14.97 35.48
CA LYS A 219 33.53 -16.23 35.97
C LYS A 219 35.06 -16.21 36.06
N GLU A 220 35.70 -15.14 35.59
CA GLU A 220 37.16 -14.97 35.59
C GLU A 220 37.68 -14.20 36.82
N ASP A 221 36.79 -13.80 37.75
CA ASP A 221 37.09 -13.25 39.08
C ASP A 221 36.85 -14.30 40.19
#